data_AF-A0A814WMW4-F1
#
_entry.id   AF-A0A814WMW4-F1
#
_cell.length_a   1.000
_cell.length_b   1.000
_cell.length_c   1.000
_cell.angle_alpha   90.00
_cell.angle_beta   90.00
_cell.angle_gamma   90.00
#
_symmetry.space_group_name_H-M   'P 1'
#
loop_
_entity.id
_entity.type
_entity.pdbx_description
1 polymer ?
#
loop_
_entity_poly.entity_id
_entity_poly.type
_entity_poly.pdbx_seq_one_letter_code
_entity_poly.pdbx_strand_id
1 'polypeptide(L)'
;MATSGEDEYFAQRVLRLTDIAQEPMEFLTPITGYEKMPIVSLEEAVEPLVSILPTVKSHAYAAKKRCKKPADNLTQDESASIMLYSMGWEPLDECLYCALNATLRSENRTKLKPWFLFLRLFLAALFRLPSIPHLTVFRGVKSDLSQQFKKNETFVWWGFSSCTTSIDVLQSDQFLGMEGTRTMFTIHCNSARDIRKHSYYPSEEEVLLLAATEFQVKGNLNQGHGLRTIQLQEVQSDHPMLIPVSCANNSVDLTAAKLKNLKVKDEASGNIDPYDALAEMEAMHKCCKDIDENVESITLGEFGLEIEGRLMDPRWDKNYVWSSKDSAGEYWENPRNQGGKPYYCPSGWKRFGIKVATDGKEFDAKWGNWNTTYHGTSGEFASSIITSGLKVRMRGCYYAKGIPRVYVSPSIEYSAHPRHAYPWKKTTKNGETIWYQLVFQCRVNPRSIHDIRPETFLDIEYKKKVIDPNFENNELVWIILGREDQEFTQDNIICYGMMIRTSKTHPKTLKPSKWWEYSDPHCYTTDMKNDTS
;
A
#
# COMPACT_ATOMS: atom_id res chain seq x y z
N MET A 1 -13.61 22.83 11.98
CA MET A 1 -12.33 22.44 11.34
C MET A 1 -12.05 21.02 11.78
N ALA A 2 -12.41 20.05 10.95
CA ALA A 2 -12.12 18.64 11.17
C ALA A 2 -11.34 18.19 9.93
N THR A 3 -10.09 17.81 10.12
CA THR A 3 -9.19 17.25 9.12
C THR A 3 -9.70 15.87 8.70
N SER A 4 -9.63 15.57 7.41
CA SER A 4 -10.15 14.32 6.84
C SER A 4 -9.20 13.14 7.16
N GLY A 5 -9.69 11.90 7.19
CA GLY A 5 -8.84 10.72 7.44
C GLY A 5 -7.77 10.46 6.35
N GLU A 6 -7.91 11.09 5.18
CA GLU A 6 -6.86 11.15 4.15
C GLU A 6 -5.71 12.06 4.59
N ASP A 7 -5.99 13.18 5.27
CA ASP A 7 -4.98 14.10 5.82
C ASP A 7 -4.13 13.45 6.92
N GLU A 8 -4.68 12.49 7.67
CA GLU A 8 -3.99 11.77 8.76
C GLU A 8 -3.00 10.71 8.23
N TYR A 9 -3.41 9.84 7.30
CA TYR A 9 -2.49 8.88 6.65
C TYR A 9 -1.43 9.62 5.80
N PHE A 10 -1.77 10.81 5.31
CA PHE A 10 -0.90 11.73 4.59
C PHE A 10 0.13 12.41 5.51
N ALA A 11 -0.27 12.89 6.70
CA ALA A 11 0.64 13.47 7.68
C ALA A 11 1.71 12.47 8.16
N GLN A 12 1.35 11.18 8.27
CA GLN A 12 2.25 10.07 8.59
C GLN A 12 3.36 9.87 7.56
N ARG A 13 3.07 10.08 6.28
CA ARG A 13 4.07 9.86 5.21
C ARG A 13 5.03 11.05 5.07
N VAL A 14 4.56 12.27 5.29
CA VAL A 14 5.30 13.52 5.02
C VAL A 14 6.36 13.84 6.09
N LEU A 15 6.10 13.56 7.38
CA LEU A 15 7.02 13.91 8.48
C LEU A 15 8.38 13.21 8.38
N ARG A 16 8.41 11.93 7.98
CA ARG A 16 9.65 11.16 7.82
C ARG A 16 10.63 11.78 6.82
N LEU A 17 10.10 12.55 5.87
CA LEU A 17 10.84 13.17 4.78
C LEU A 17 11.14 14.65 5.03
N THR A 18 10.38 15.30 5.92
CA THR A 18 10.39 16.76 6.11
C THR A 18 10.95 17.23 7.46
N ASP A 19 11.28 16.32 8.39
CA ASP A 19 11.75 16.62 9.75
C ASP A 19 13.19 17.19 9.87
N ILE A 20 13.85 17.48 8.74
CA ILE A 20 15.25 17.95 8.72
C ILE A 20 15.42 19.31 9.38
N ALA A 21 14.38 20.14 9.37
CA ALA A 21 14.39 21.46 10.00
C ALA A 21 14.57 21.38 11.53
N GLN A 22 14.46 20.18 12.11
CA GLN A 22 14.65 19.92 13.53
C GLN A 22 16.05 19.39 13.86
N GLU A 23 16.91 19.14 12.86
CA GLU A 23 18.29 18.71 13.10
C GLU A 23 19.07 19.81 13.82
N PRO A 24 19.74 19.50 14.95
CA PRO A 24 20.57 20.49 15.63
C PRO A 24 21.80 20.78 14.78
N MET A 25 22.10 22.07 14.61
CA MET A 25 23.34 22.51 13.94
C MET A 25 24.57 22.40 14.86
N GLU A 26 24.35 22.05 16.14
CA GLU A 26 25.41 21.84 17.11
C GLU A 26 26.02 20.44 17.02
N PHE A 27 27.31 20.36 17.31
CA PHE A 27 28.04 19.10 17.34
C PHE A 27 27.82 18.41 18.68
N LEU A 28 26.96 17.39 18.69
CA LEU A 28 26.66 16.60 19.89
C LEU A 28 27.69 15.48 20.14
N THR A 29 27.60 14.85 21.31
CA THR A 29 28.45 13.70 21.64
C THR A 29 28.09 12.46 20.81
N PRO A 30 29.07 11.59 20.48
CA PRO A 30 28.84 10.35 19.73
C PRO A 30 27.78 9.44 20.36
N ILE A 31 27.03 8.75 19.52
CA ILE A 31 26.03 7.75 19.95
C ILE A 31 26.77 6.43 20.21
N THR A 32 26.80 6.02 21.48
CA THR A 32 27.51 4.82 21.95
C THR A 32 26.68 4.05 22.98
N GLY A 33 27.06 2.80 23.25
CA GLY A 33 26.45 1.90 24.23
C GLY A 33 25.52 0.85 23.65
N TYR A 34 24.84 1.12 22.52
CA TYR A 34 23.97 0.14 21.87
C TYR A 34 24.77 -0.99 21.22
N GLU A 35 26.00 -0.73 20.77
CA GLU A 35 26.87 -1.72 20.12
C GLU A 35 27.26 -2.88 21.06
N LYS A 36 27.20 -2.63 22.37
CA LYS A 36 27.49 -3.60 23.42
C LYS A 36 26.28 -4.48 23.76
N MET A 37 25.10 -4.15 23.23
CA MET A 37 23.90 -4.95 23.46
C MET A 37 23.91 -6.23 22.62
N PRO A 38 23.26 -7.30 23.11
CA PRO A 38 23.05 -8.50 22.31
C PRO A 38 22.10 -8.21 21.14
N ILE A 39 22.27 -8.95 20.04
CA ILE A 39 21.21 -9.04 19.02
C ILE A 39 20.11 -9.93 19.59
N VAL A 40 18.88 -9.43 19.60
CA VAL A 40 17.70 -10.08 20.17
C VAL A 40 16.58 -10.14 19.13
N SER A 41 15.48 -10.85 19.45
CA SER A 41 14.28 -10.84 18.59
C SER A 41 13.65 -9.45 18.52
N LEU A 42 12.84 -9.18 17.50
CA LEU A 42 12.16 -7.89 17.37
C LEU A 42 11.23 -7.62 18.57
N GLU A 43 10.56 -8.65 19.10
CA GLU A 43 9.69 -8.54 20.27
C GLU A 43 10.46 -8.09 21.52
N GLU A 44 11.62 -8.70 21.77
CA GLU A 44 12.51 -8.29 22.86
C GLU A 44 13.10 -6.90 22.64
N ALA A 45 13.42 -6.56 21.38
CA ALA A 45 14.01 -5.28 21.01
C ALA A 45 13.07 -4.09 21.28
N VAL A 46 11.76 -4.30 21.13
CA VAL A 46 10.75 -3.25 21.36
C VAL A 46 10.16 -3.26 22.77
N GLU A 47 10.47 -4.25 23.61
CA GLU A 47 9.97 -4.36 24.99
C GLU A 47 10.24 -3.08 25.82
N PRO A 48 11.46 -2.52 25.83
CA PRO A 48 11.73 -1.30 26.61
C PRO A 48 11.05 -0.05 26.05
N LEU A 49 10.53 -0.12 24.81
CA LEU A 49 9.89 1.00 24.13
C LEU A 49 8.41 1.13 24.46
N VAL A 50 7.79 0.14 25.11
CA VAL A 50 6.33 0.13 25.37
C VAL A 50 5.87 1.36 26.16
N SER A 51 6.68 1.88 27.08
CA SER A 51 6.32 3.09 27.83
C SER A 51 6.43 4.38 27.02
N ILE A 52 7.18 4.35 25.91
CA ILE A 52 7.37 5.48 24.98
C ILE A 52 6.37 5.39 23.83
N LEU A 53 6.11 4.16 23.37
CA LEU A 53 5.30 3.81 22.21
C LEU A 53 4.32 2.69 22.63
N PRO A 54 3.15 3.01 23.20
CA PRO A 54 2.23 2.04 23.80
C PRO A 54 1.80 0.90 22.86
N THR A 55 1.73 1.15 21.55
CA THR A 55 1.27 0.19 20.54
C THR A 55 2.40 -0.50 19.77
N VAL A 56 3.67 -0.27 20.12
CA VAL A 56 4.84 -0.73 19.34
C VAL A 56 4.89 -2.25 19.17
N LYS A 57 4.47 -3.02 20.18
CA LYS A 57 4.43 -4.50 20.10
C LYS A 57 3.50 -5.00 19.00
N SER A 58 2.35 -4.36 18.82
CA SER A 58 1.38 -4.72 17.78
C SER A 58 1.94 -4.44 16.38
N HIS A 59 2.62 -3.31 16.22
CA HIS A 59 3.28 -2.93 14.96
C HIS A 59 4.51 -3.82 14.68
N ALA A 60 5.30 -4.14 15.70
CA ALA A 60 6.42 -5.08 15.62
C ALA A 60 5.96 -6.47 15.18
N TYR A 61 4.87 -6.97 15.76
CA TYR A 61 4.25 -8.22 15.34
C TYR A 61 3.83 -8.16 13.86
N ALA A 62 3.16 -7.09 13.42
CA ALA A 62 2.76 -6.91 12.02
C ALA A 62 3.97 -6.89 11.07
N ALA A 63 5.01 -6.13 11.42
CA ALA A 63 6.26 -6.06 10.66
C ALA A 63 6.92 -7.45 10.54
N LYS A 64 7.02 -8.19 11.66
CA LYS A 64 7.61 -9.53 11.66
C LYS A 64 6.84 -10.52 10.80
N LYS A 65 5.50 -10.47 10.82
CA LYS A 65 4.66 -11.34 9.98
C LYS A 65 4.81 -11.09 8.48
N ARG A 66 5.19 -9.88 8.08
CA ARG A 66 5.46 -9.52 6.67
C ARG A 66 6.86 -9.93 6.20
N CYS A 67 7.80 -10.17 7.12
CA CYS A 67 9.20 -10.51 6.82
C CYS A 67 9.53 -12.01 6.94
N LYS A 68 8.61 -12.94 6.62
CA LYS A 68 8.82 -14.41 6.81
C LYS A 68 9.95 -15.01 5.96
N LYS A 69 10.19 -14.46 4.76
CA LYS A 69 11.27 -14.87 3.83
C LYS A 69 11.96 -13.61 3.31
N PRO A 70 12.74 -12.94 4.17
CA PRO A 70 13.33 -11.65 3.81
C PRO A 70 14.40 -11.83 2.74
N ALA A 71 14.56 -10.79 1.90
CA ALA A 71 15.63 -10.72 0.92
C ALA A 71 16.99 -10.43 1.58
N ASP A 72 18.04 -10.36 0.74
CA ASP A 72 19.34 -9.79 1.09
C ASP A 72 20.03 -10.46 2.30
N ASN A 73 19.72 -11.76 2.52
CA ASN A 73 20.24 -12.60 3.60
C ASN A 73 20.02 -12.02 5.01
N LEU A 74 19.01 -11.17 5.18
CA LEU A 74 18.60 -10.73 6.51
C LEU A 74 17.87 -11.85 7.24
N THR A 75 17.93 -11.85 8.56
CA THR A 75 16.98 -12.63 9.37
C THR A 75 15.59 -11.99 9.32
N GLN A 76 14.57 -12.74 9.71
CA GLN A 76 13.20 -12.22 9.81
C GLN A 76 13.13 -11.01 10.75
N ASP A 77 13.79 -11.06 11.90
CA ASP A 77 13.81 -9.98 12.89
C ASP A 77 14.53 -8.73 12.37
N GLU A 78 15.65 -8.90 11.65
CA GLU A 78 16.39 -7.80 11.02
C GLU A 78 15.55 -7.10 9.96
N SER A 79 14.99 -7.84 9.00
CA SER A 79 14.11 -7.27 7.98
C SER A 79 12.87 -6.62 8.59
N ALA A 80 12.29 -7.22 9.63
CA ALA A 80 11.14 -6.67 10.34
C ALA A 80 11.47 -5.40 11.12
N SER A 81 12.68 -5.25 11.64
CA SER A 81 13.11 -4.01 12.29
C SER A 81 13.16 -2.83 11.30
N ILE A 82 13.60 -3.08 10.05
CA ILE A 82 13.58 -2.09 8.98
C ILE A 82 12.14 -1.73 8.59
N MET A 83 11.30 -2.75 8.43
CA MET A 83 9.88 -2.54 8.11
C MET A 83 9.18 -1.73 9.20
N LEU A 84 9.43 -2.05 10.48
CA LEU A 84 8.85 -1.34 11.61
C LEU A 84 9.32 0.12 11.65
N TYR A 85 10.59 0.39 11.37
CA TYR A 85 11.10 1.76 11.27
C TYR A 85 10.37 2.55 10.18
N SER A 86 10.18 1.96 8.99
CA SER A 86 9.51 2.65 7.87
C SER A 86 7.99 2.77 7.97
N MET A 87 7.35 2.08 8.91
CA MET A 87 5.89 2.03 9.04
C MET A 87 5.35 3.29 9.76
N GLY A 88 4.31 3.92 9.21
CA GLY A 88 3.58 5.02 9.85
C GLY A 88 2.30 4.55 10.56
N TRP A 89 1.95 5.20 11.67
CA TRP A 89 0.71 4.99 12.43
C TRP A 89 0.32 6.22 13.27
N GLU A 90 -0.92 6.24 13.80
CA GLU A 90 -1.34 7.28 14.76
C GLU A 90 -1.22 6.81 16.23
N PRO A 91 -0.95 7.73 17.17
CA PRO A 91 -0.60 9.12 16.92
C PRO A 91 0.83 9.27 16.37
N LEU A 92 1.06 10.25 15.50
CA LEU A 92 2.32 10.46 14.76
C LEU A 92 3.57 10.56 15.64
N ASP A 93 3.48 11.23 16.77
CA ASP A 93 4.57 11.37 17.73
C ASP A 93 4.89 10.07 18.48
N GLU A 94 3.98 9.08 18.39
CA GLU A 94 4.19 7.70 18.85
C GLU A 94 4.57 6.74 17.70
N CYS A 95 4.79 7.24 16.47
CA CYS A 95 5.46 6.47 15.42
C CYS A 95 6.91 6.18 15.80
N LEU A 96 7.40 4.98 15.46
CA LEU A 96 8.74 4.58 15.83
C LEU A 96 9.81 5.49 15.23
N TYR A 97 9.76 5.79 13.92
CA TYR A 97 10.79 6.65 13.31
C TYR A 97 10.71 8.09 13.84
N CYS A 98 9.51 8.64 14.07
CA CYS A 98 9.32 9.99 14.63
C CYS A 98 10.00 10.09 16.00
N ALA A 99 9.62 9.19 16.91
CA ALA A 99 10.13 9.19 18.27
C ALA A 99 11.62 8.86 18.34
N LEU A 100 12.10 7.92 17.50
CA LEU A 100 13.51 7.57 17.44
C LEU A 100 14.36 8.75 16.93
N ASN A 101 13.99 9.36 15.80
CA ASN A 101 14.73 10.49 15.24
C ASN A 101 14.72 11.70 16.18
N ALA A 102 13.58 12.00 16.84
CA ALA A 102 13.54 13.03 17.87
C ALA A 102 14.47 12.71 19.06
N THR A 103 14.56 11.44 19.45
CA THR A 103 15.46 11.01 20.54
C THR A 103 16.94 11.10 20.11
N LEU A 104 17.27 10.75 18.86
CA LEU A 104 18.63 10.84 18.30
C LEU A 104 19.13 12.30 18.22
N ARG A 105 18.23 13.24 17.91
CA ARG A 105 18.51 14.68 17.88
C ARG A 105 18.67 15.31 19.27
N SER A 106 18.22 14.64 20.33
CA SER A 106 18.30 15.19 21.69
C SER A 106 19.74 15.16 22.21
N GLU A 107 20.21 16.30 22.72
CA GLU A 107 21.50 16.41 23.44
C GLU A 107 21.59 15.42 24.60
N ASN A 108 20.46 15.13 25.25
CA ASN A 108 20.39 14.20 26.36
C ASN A 108 20.45 12.73 25.89
N ARG A 109 21.67 12.22 25.73
CA ARG A 109 21.95 10.82 25.33
C ARG A 109 21.36 9.77 26.26
N THR A 110 21.01 10.08 27.51
CA THR A 110 20.40 9.08 28.39
C THR A 110 19.02 8.66 27.92
N LYS A 111 18.32 9.50 27.14
CA LYS A 111 17.02 9.18 26.53
C LYS A 111 17.11 8.07 25.48
N LEU A 112 18.29 7.80 24.92
CA LEU A 112 18.50 6.71 23.96
C LEU A 112 18.60 5.33 24.61
N LYS A 113 18.82 5.23 25.93
CA LYS A 113 19.02 3.93 26.59
C LYS A 113 17.89 2.91 26.34
N PRO A 114 16.59 3.27 26.39
CA PRO A 114 15.51 2.33 26.05
C PRO A 114 15.57 1.82 24.60
N TRP A 115 16.18 2.58 23.70
CA TRP A 115 16.30 2.27 22.28
C TRP A 115 17.46 1.35 21.93
N PHE A 116 18.37 1.05 22.87
CA PHE A 116 19.62 0.37 22.56
C PHE A 116 19.42 -1.04 21.97
N LEU A 117 18.44 -1.82 22.44
CA LEU A 117 18.14 -3.14 21.87
C LEU A 117 17.58 -3.02 20.44
N PHE A 118 16.66 -2.08 20.20
CA PHE A 118 16.13 -1.81 18.87
C PHE A 118 17.22 -1.31 17.92
N LEU A 119 18.02 -0.31 18.33
CA LEU A 119 19.14 0.21 17.54
C LEU A 119 20.16 -0.87 17.22
N ARG A 120 20.46 -1.77 18.17
CA ARG A 120 21.38 -2.88 17.94
C ARG A 120 20.91 -3.83 16.84
N LEU A 121 19.62 -4.20 16.85
CA LEU A 121 19.00 -5.06 15.84
C LEU A 121 18.88 -4.35 14.49
N PHE A 122 18.35 -3.12 14.50
CA PHE A 122 18.11 -2.33 13.30
C PHE A 122 19.41 -1.98 12.56
N LEU A 123 20.46 -1.55 13.27
CA LEU A 123 21.75 -1.28 12.63
C LEU A 123 22.43 -2.55 12.15
N ALA A 124 22.29 -3.69 12.85
CA ALA A 124 22.79 -4.97 12.36
C ALA A 124 22.14 -5.39 11.03
N ALA A 125 20.85 -5.06 10.85
CA ALA A 125 20.13 -5.24 9.60
C ALA A 125 20.67 -4.31 8.50
N LEU A 126 20.77 -3.01 8.78
CA LEU A 126 21.24 -2.01 7.81
C LEU A 126 22.69 -2.24 7.37
N PHE A 127 23.59 -2.66 8.27
CA PHE A 127 24.99 -2.94 7.91
C PHE A 127 25.17 -4.22 7.09
N ARG A 128 24.19 -5.14 7.08
CA ARG A 128 24.18 -6.30 6.17
C ARG A 128 23.76 -5.95 4.75
N LEU A 129 22.95 -4.90 4.60
CA LEU A 129 22.59 -4.40 3.28
C LEU A 129 23.82 -3.75 2.62
N PRO A 130 24.02 -3.96 1.32
CA PRO A 130 25.16 -3.37 0.62
C PRO A 130 25.06 -1.84 0.66
N SER A 131 26.18 -1.18 0.95
CA SER A 131 26.33 0.24 0.70
C SER A 131 26.43 0.49 -0.80
N ILE A 132 25.75 1.51 -1.31
CA ILE A 132 25.87 1.94 -2.71
C ILE A 132 26.91 3.07 -2.77
N PRO A 133 28.15 2.81 -3.24
CA PRO A 133 29.18 3.84 -3.29
C PRO A 133 28.82 4.89 -4.34
N HIS A 134 29.21 6.15 -4.08
CA HIS A 134 29.02 7.28 -5.00
C HIS A 134 27.56 7.52 -5.43
N LEU A 135 26.60 7.20 -4.56
CA LEU A 135 25.19 7.41 -4.84
C LEU A 135 24.81 8.88 -4.66
N THR A 136 24.00 9.40 -5.58
CA THR A 136 23.32 10.69 -5.40
C THR A 136 21.88 10.43 -5.01
N VAL A 137 21.47 10.95 -3.86
CA VAL A 137 20.08 10.87 -3.39
C VAL A 137 19.52 12.27 -3.19
N PHE A 138 18.20 12.36 -3.22
CA PHE A 138 17.45 13.61 -3.11
C PHE A 138 16.54 13.59 -1.89
N ARG A 139 16.37 14.76 -1.27
CA ARG A 139 15.43 14.98 -0.18
C ARG A 139 14.82 16.38 -0.27
N GLY A 140 13.50 16.47 -0.18
CA GLY A 140 12.76 17.73 -0.28
C GLY A 140 12.21 18.20 1.07
N VAL A 141 12.22 19.52 1.29
CA VAL A 141 11.69 20.16 2.50
C VAL A 141 10.91 21.40 2.13
N LYS A 142 9.71 21.57 2.70
CA LYS A 142 8.83 22.72 2.46
C LYS A 142 9.19 23.95 3.32
N SER A 143 10.47 24.32 3.32
CA SER A 143 10.98 25.53 3.96
C SER A 143 12.29 25.99 3.29
N ASP A 144 12.69 27.25 3.49
CA ASP A 144 14.00 27.76 3.06
C ASP A 144 15.03 27.49 4.18
N LEU A 145 15.98 26.60 3.92
CA LEU A 145 17.07 26.27 4.84
C LEU A 145 18.41 26.87 4.40
N SER A 146 18.42 27.71 3.37
CA SER A 146 19.65 28.24 2.77
C SER A 146 20.53 29.03 3.74
N GLN A 147 19.94 29.63 4.78
CA GLN A 147 20.71 30.35 5.81
C GLN A 147 21.39 29.43 6.83
N GLN A 148 20.85 28.22 7.01
CA GLN A 148 21.37 27.23 7.95
C GLN A 148 22.56 26.47 7.37
N PHE A 149 22.57 26.24 6.05
CA PHE A 149 23.61 25.47 5.36
C PHE A 149 24.50 26.37 4.51
N LYS A 150 25.59 26.85 5.08
CA LYS A 150 26.56 27.70 4.36
C LYS A 150 27.65 26.85 3.72
N LYS A 151 28.10 27.28 2.55
CA LYS A 151 29.11 26.57 1.76
C LYS A 151 30.38 26.31 2.59
N ASN A 152 30.92 25.10 2.44
CA ASN A 152 32.10 24.54 3.10
C ASN A 152 31.94 24.22 4.60
N GLU A 153 30.84 24.59 5.25
CA GLU A 153 30.56 24.17 6.62
C GLU A 153 30.27 22.66 6.66
N THR A 154 30.70 22.01 7.76
CA THR A 154 30.36 20.62 8.08
C THR A 154 29.34 20.58 9.21
N PHE A 155 28.47 19.59 9.18
CA PHE A 155 27.44 19.36 10.19
C PHE A 155 27.09 17.87 10.22
N VAL A 156 26.31 17.46 11.22
CA VAL A 156 25.88 16.08 11.41
C VAL A 156 24.36 16.00 11.32
N TRP A 157 23.82 15.08 10.52
CA TRP A 157 22.41 14.67 10.65
C TRP A 157 22.31 13.54 11.65
N TRP A 158 21.71 13.83 12.80
CA TRP A 158 21.63 12.92 13.93
C TRP A 158 20.53 11.88 13.76
N GLY A 159 19.41 12.23 13.13
CA GLY A 159 18.37 11.28 12.77
C GLY A 159 18.74 10.42 11.56
N PHE A 160 18.08 9.27 11.42
CA PHE A 160 18.08 8.53 10.16
C PHE A 160 17.30 9.33 9.11
N SER A 161 17.84 9.44 7.89
CA SER A 161 17.25 10.28 6.84
C SER A 161 16.78 9.45 5.66
N SER A 162 15.46 9.35 5.48
CA SER A 162 14.86 8.79 4.26
C SER A 162 15.07 9.72 3.06
N CYS A 163 15.55 9.17 1.97
CA CYS A 163 15.83 9.85 0.71
C CYS A 163 15.31 9.01 -0.46
N THR A 164 15.28 9.61 -1.65
CA THR A 164 14.91 8.92 -2.89
C THR A 164 16.01 9.07 -3.93
N THR A 165 16.16 8.08 -4.80
CA THR A 165 17.01 8.17 -6.00
C THR A 165 16.31 8.83 -7.18
N SER A 166 14.98 8.95 -7.13
CA SER A 166 14.18 9.54 -8.19
C SER A 166 13.89 11.02 -7.89
N ILE A 167 14.50 11.92 -8.67
CA ILE A 167 14.25 13.36 -8.54
C ILE A 167 12.79 13.72 -8.89
N ASP A 168 12.15 12.95 -9.77
CA ASP A 168 10.78 13.19 -10.22
C ASP A 168 9.77 13.04 -9.07
N VAL A 169 10.06 12.17 -8.10
CA VAL A 169 9.25 12.00 -6.88
C VAL A 169 9.13 13.31 -6.10
N LEU A 170 10.14 14.19 -6.17
CA LEU A 170 10.09 15.48 -5.48
C LEU A 170 9.06 16.44 -6.08
N GLN A 171 8.66 16.28 -7.35
CA GLN A 171 7.66 17.16 -7.98
C GLN A 171 6.27 17.05 -7.33
N SER A 172 5.98 15.90 -6.72
CA SER A 172 4.74 15.71 -5.97
C SER A 172 4.69 16.64 -4.76
N ASP A 173 3.54 17.28 -4.55
CA ASP A 173 3.26 18.09 -3.36
C ASP A 173 3.37 17.28 -2.05
N GLN A 174 3.45 15.95 -2.11
CA GLN A 174 3.74 15.11 -0.94
C GLN A 174 5.18 15.27 -0.43
N PHE A 175 6.12 15.64 -1.30
CA PHE A 175 7.53 15.76 -0.99
C PHE A 175 7.94 17.23 -1.02
N LEU A 176 8.47 17.71 -2.16
CA LEU A 176 8.91 19.09 -2.33
C LEU A 176 7.79 19.95 -2.93
N GLY A 177 7.09 19.44 -3.94
CA GLY A 177 6.08 20.18 -4.69
C GLY A 177 6.68 21.21 -5.66
N MET A 178 5.80 21.81 -6.46
CA MET A 178 6.20 22.79 -7.49
C MET A 178 6.08 24.25 -7.05
N GLU A 179 5.46 24.51 -5.89
CA GLU A 179 5.16 25.87 -5.42
C GLU A 179 5.57 26.08 -3.96
N GLY A 180 5.59 27.35 -3.53
CA GLY A 180 5.95 27.74 -2.17
C GLY A 180 7.46 27.73 -1.88
N THR A 181 7.81 28.22 -0.69
CA THR A 181 9.19 28.28 -0.22
C THR A 181 9.68 26.89 0.18
N ARG A 182 10.74 26.40 -0.47
CA ARG A 182 11.17 25.00 -0.37
C ARG A 182 12.65 24.81 -0.67
N THR A 183 13.23 23.75 -0.12
CA THR A 183 14.63 23.38 -0.25
C THR A 183 14.74 21.94 -0.73
N MET A 184 15.47 21.74 -1.83
CA MET A 184 15.90 20.44 -2.32
C MET A 184 17.35 20.20 -1.89
N PHE A 185 17.60 19.08 -1.21
CA PHE A 185 18.94 18.57 -0.99
C PHE A 185 19.32 17.62 -2.10
N THR A 186 20.51 17.81 -2.67
CA THR A 186 21.20 16.85 -3.53
C THR A 186 22.41 16.34 -2.76
N ILE A 187 22.42 15.04 -2.46
CA ILE A 187 23.32 14.47 -1.46
C ILE A 187 24.18 13.41 -2.14
N HIS A 188 25.47 13.65 -2.23
CA HIS A 188 26.45 12.63 -2.62
C HIS A 188 26.86 11.83 -1.39
N CYS A 189 26.54 10.54 -1.37
CA CYS A 189 26.70 9.66 -0.23
C CYS A 189 27.41 8.36 -0.60
N ASN A 190 28.01 7.73 0.42
CA ASN A 190 28.71 6.45 0.32
C ASN A 190 28.12 5.41 1.27
N SER A 191 27.44 5.85 2.34
CA SER A 191 26.88 4.97 3.37
C SER A 191 25.38 4.74 3.26
N ALA A 192 24.74 5.14 2.16
CA ALA A 192 23.32 4.92 1.94
C ALA A 192 22.96 3.43 1.88
N ARG A 193 21.76 3.07 2.38
CA ARG A 193 21.22 1.71 2.34
C ARG A 193 19.91 1.68 1.60
N ASP A 194 19.85 0.86 0.56
CA ASP A 194 18.59 0.57 -0.13
C ASP A 194 17.73 -0.33 0.75
N ILE A 195 16.61 0.21 1.22
CA ILE A 195 15.68 -0.54 2.08
C ILE A 195 14.40 -0.90 1.35
N ARG A 196 14.32 -0.75 0.02
CA ARG A 196 13.08 -0.92 -0.76
C ARG A 196 12.39 -2.27 -0.52
N LYS A 197 13.17 -3.35 -0.46
CA LYS A 197 12.65 -4.72 -0.23
C LYS A 197 12.23 -4.99 1.21
N HIS A 198 12.58 -4.11 2.13
CA HIS A 198 12.39 -4.26 3.58
C HIS A 198 11.52 -3.15 4.17
N SER A 199 11.19 -2.11 3.40
CA SER A 199 10.33 -1.00 3.79
C SER A 199 8.86 -1.40 3.75
N TYR A 200 8.07 -0.75 4.60
CA TYR A 200 6.61 -0.84 4.61
C TYR A 200 5.99 -0.18 3.36
N TYR A 201 6.73 0.73 2.71
CA TYR A 201 6.33 1.44 1.49
C TYR A 201 7.34 1.17 0.35
N PRO A 202 7.36 -0.05 -0.23
CA PRO A 202 8.37 -0.45 -1.22
C PRO A 202 8.35 0.40 -2.50
N SER A 203 7.22 1.04 -2.82
CA SER A 203 7.05 1.91 -3.99
C SER A 203 7.74 3.28 -3.87
N GLU A 204 8.20 3.67 -2.68
CA GLU A 204 8.84 4.98 -2.45
C GLU A 204 10.32 5.01 -2.86
N GLU A 205 10.82 3.90 -3.41
CA GLU A 205 12.21 3.70 -3.78
C GLU A 205 13.19 4.16 -2.68
N GLU A 206 12.81 3.87 -1.43
CA GLU A 206 13.42 4.48 -0.27
C GLU A 206 14.86 4.03 -0.06
N VAL A 207 15.74 5.01 0.02
CA VAL A 207 17.14 4.87 0.42
C VAL A 207 17.33 5.58 1.75
N LEU A 208 17.90 4.87 2.73
CA LEU A 208 18.09 5.38 4.08
C LEU A 208 19.55 5.78 4.30
N LEU A 209 19.77 7.03 4.72
CA LEU A 209 21.05 7.48 5.27
C LEU A 209 21.09 7.17 6.78
N LEU A 210 22.25 6.72 7.25
CA LEU A 210 22.44 6.35 8.65
C LEU A 210 22.34 7.56 9.57
N ALA A 211 21.95 7.32 10.82
CA ALA A 211 22.00 8.31 11.88
C ALA A 211 23.44 8.79 12.16
N ALA A 212 23.57 10.01 12.65
CA ALA A 212 24.83 10.69 12.94
C ALA A 212 25.83 10.67 11.76
N THR A 213 25.33 10.89 10.54
CA THR A 213 26.16 11.00 9.34
C THR A 213 26.64 12.46 9.18
N GLU A 214 27.95 12.63 8.96
CA GLU A 214 28.55 13.95 8.74
C GLU A 214 28.52 14.34 7.25
N PHE A 215 28.17 15.59 6.98
CA PHE A 215 28.09 16.15 5.64
C PHE A 215 28.83 17.48 5.56
N GLN A 216 29.41 17.77 4.40
CA GLN A 216 29.90 19.08 4.02
C GLN A 216 28.98 19.72 2.99
N VAL A 217 28.63 21.00 3.19
CA VAL A 217 27.90 21.78 2.20
C VAL A 217 28.82 22.14 1.03
N LYS A 218 28.52 21.64 -0.17
CA LYS A 218 29.27 21.93 -1.40
C LYS A 218 28.75 23.16 -2.14
N GLY A 219 27.45 23.41 -2.06
CA GLY A 219 26.81 24.47 -2.81
C GLY A 219 25.43 24.81 -2.28
N ASN A 220 25.02 26.06 -2.54
CA ASN A 220 23.71 26.58 -2.21
C ASN A 220 23.28 27.49 -3.36
N LEU A 221 22.21 27.10 -4.06
CA LEU A 221 21.72 27.73 -5.27
C LEU A 221 20.29 28.23 -5.06
N ASN A 222 20.04 29.51 -5.39
CA ASN A 222 18.69 30.02 -5.56
C ASN A 222 18.21 29.71 -6.98
N GLN A 223 17.16 28.92 -7.14
CA GLN A 223 16.60 28.61 -8.45
C GLN A 223 15.41 29.51 -8.84
N GLY A 224 15.06 30.49 -7.99
CA GLY A 224 13.88 31.33 -8.17
C GLY A 224 12.59 30.62 -7.74
N HIS A 225 11.48 31.35 -7.76
CA HIS A 225 10.14 30.82 -7.44
C HIS A 225 10.05 30.05 -6.09
N GLY A 226 10.81 30.52 -5.09
CA GLY A 226 10.83 29.93 -3.75
C GLY A 226 11.66 28.65 -3.62
N LEU A 227 12.33 28.17 -4.67
CA LEU A 227 13.15 26.95 -4.63
C LEU A 227 14.63 27.25 -4.33
N ARG A 228 15.16 26.58 -3.30
CA ARG A 228 16.60 26.48 -2.99
C ARG A 228 17.10 25.07 -3.30
N THR A 229 18.31 24.97 -3.82
CA THR A 229 19.02 23.69 -3.93
C THR A 229 20.30 23.73 -3.09
N ILE A 230 20.45 22.79 -2.17
CA ILE A 230 21.64 22.62 -1.32
C ILE A 230 22.33 21.32 -1.71
N GLN A 231 23.61 21.41 -2.05
CA GLN A 231 24.43 20.26 -2.39
C GLN A 231 25.24 19.84 -1.18
N LEU A 232 25.15 18.56 -0.83
CA LEU A 232 25.84 17.94 0.29
C LEU A 232 26.76 16.83 -0.20
N GLN A 233 27.87 16.65 0.51
CA GLN A 233 28.77 15.52 0.34
C GLN A 233 28.99 14.87 1.69
N GLU A 234 28.72 13.57 1.79
CA GLU A 234 29.04 12.77 2.97
C GLU A 234 30.55 12.81 3.21
N VAL A 235 30.93 13.09 4.47
CA VAL A 235 32.30 13.14 4.93
C VAL A 235 32.64 11.79 5.56
N GLN A 236 33.72 11.16 5.10
CA GLN A 236 34.29 10.02 5.81
C GLN A 236 35.21 10.53 6.92
N SER A 237 34.89 10.16 8.16
CA SER A 237 35.65 10.52 9.35
C SER A 237 36.25 9.27 10.00
N ASP A 238 37.48 9.38 10.47
CA ASP A 238 38.14 8.34 11.29
C ASP A 238 37.52 8.21 12.69
N HIS A 239 36.62 9.14 13.05
CA HIS A 239 35.92 9.17 14.33
C HIS A 239 34.41 9.10 14.08
N PRO A 240 33.84 7.90 13.89
CA PRO A 240 32.43 7.75 13.57
C PRO A 240 31.54 8.21 14.74
N MET A 241 30.54 9.04 14.43
CA MET A 241 29.58 9.55 15.42
C MET A 241 28.48 8.52 15.77
N LEU A 242 28.39 7.45 14.98
CA LEU A 242 27.58 6.25 15.21
C LEU A 242 28.50 5.03 15.14
N ILE A 243 28.70 4.33 16.26
CA ILE A 243 29.65 3.21 16.33
C ILE A 243 29.19 2.02 15.45
N PRO A 244 29.98 1.57 14.47
CA PRO A 244 29.61 0.41 13.66
C PRO A 244 29.42 -0.84 14.52
N VAL A 245 28.45 -1.68 14.16
CA VAL A 245 28.18 -2.94 14.87
C VAL A 245 28.65 -4.14 14.06
N SER A 246 29.19 -5.16 14.75
CA SER A 246 29.53 -6.45 14.13
C SER A 246 28.26 -7.29 13.89
N CYS A 247 28.22 -7.96 12.73
CA CYS A 247 27.15 -8.86 12.30
C CYS A 247 27.25 -10.28 12.87
N ALA A 248 28.30 -10.63 13.63
CA ALA A 248 28.49 -11.98 14.16
C ALA A 248 27.71 -12.24 15.47
N ASN A 249 26.94 -13.32 15.51
CA ASN A 249 26.31 -13.83 16.74
C ASN A 249 27.38 -14.57 17.57
N ASN A 250 27.67 -14.11 18.79
CA ASN A 250 28.35 -14.93 19.79
C ASN A 250 27.36 -15.99 20.31
N SER A 251 27.17 -17.07 19.56
CA SER A 251 26.43 -18.25 20.01
C SER A 251 27.31 -19.07 20.95
N VAL A 252 27.01 -19.07 22.24
CA VAL A 252 27.50 -20.14 23.13
C VAL A 252 26.60 -21.34 22.91
N ASP A 253 27.21 -22.35 22.30
CA ASP A 253 26.63 -23.60 21.83
C ASP A 253 26.29 -24.52 23.02
N LEU A 254 25.01 -24.64 23.36
CA LEU A 254 24.50 -25.64 24.29
C LEU A 254 23.20 -26.21 23.73
N THR A 255 23.31 -27.38 23.11
CA THR A 255 22.40 -28.55 23.22
C THR A 255 22.25 -29.35 21.92
N ALA A 256 23.36 -29.61 21.23
CA ALA A 256 23.55 -30.81 20.39
C ALA A 256 23.52 -32.15 21.18
N ALA A 257 23.02 -32.16 22.43
CA ALA A 257 23.10 -33.31 23.35
C ALA A 257 21.75 -33.96 23.71
N LYS A 258 20.61 -33.56 23.13
CA LYS A 258 19.31 -34.17 23.49
C LYS A 258 18.44 -34.75 22.37
N LEU A 259 18.92 -34.77 21.13
CA LEU A 259 18.23 -35.45 20.02
C LEU A 259 18.95 -36.74 19.59
N LYS A 260 19.14 -37.64 20.55
CA LYS A 260 19.36 -39.06 20.30
C LYS A 260 18.32 -39.82 21.10
N ASN A 261 17.22 -40.18 20.43
CA ASN A 261 16.35 -41.34 20.66
C ASN A 261 14.90 -40.99 20.35
N LEU A 262 14.46 -41.27 19.11
CA LEU A 262 13.19 -41.96 18.83
C LEU A 262 13.13 -42.20 17.30
N LYS A 263 13.24 -43.47 16.92
CA LYS A 263 12.95 -44.00 15.57
C LYS A 263 11.48 -44.44 15.50
N VAL A 264 11.03 -44.71 14.26
CA VAL A 264 9.82 -45.46 13.80
C VAL A 264 8.71 -44.52 13.30
N LYS A 265 8.11 -44.62 12.09
CA LYS A 265 8.19 -45.51 10.90
C LYS A 265 7.51 -44.82 9.70
N ASP A 266 7.91 -45.21 8.49
CA ASP A 266 7.30 -44.89 7.18
C ASP A 266 5.91 -45.53 6.96
N GLU A 267 5.05 -44.93 6.13
CA GLU A 267 4.77 -45.35 4.73
C GLU A 267 3.52 -44.68 4.08
N ALA A 268 3.72 -44.21 2.82
CA ALA A 268 2.84 -44.18 1.62
C ALA A 268 1.56 -43.28 1.60
N SER A 269 1.16 -42.58 0.53
CA SER A 269 1.52 -42.53 -0.90
C SER A 269 0.87 -41.31 -1.61
N GLY A 270 1.51 -40.74 -2.65
CA GLY A 270 0.84 -39.98 -3.72
C GLY A 270 1.55 -38.71 -4.20
N ASN A 271 2.56 -38.84 -5.08
CA ASN A 271 3.32 -37.75 -5.70
C ASN A 271 2.49 -36.92 -6.71
N ILE A 272 2.56 -35.59 -6.60
CA ILE A 272 2.49 -34.63 -7.72
C ILE A 272 3.78 -33.80 -7.63
N ASP A 273 4.52 -33.73 -8.73
CA ASP A 273 5.87 -33.17 -8.84
C ASP A 273 5.89 -31.63 -8.66
N PRO A 274 6.70 -31.06 -7.75
CA PRO A 274 6.80 -29.61 -7.53
C PRO A 274 7.58 -28.83 -8.61
N TYR A 275 8.07 -29.46 -9.68
CA TYR A 275 9.02 -28.82 -10.61
C TYR A 275 8.43 -28.01 -11.78
N ASP A 276 7.11 -27.91 -11.96
CA ASP A 276 6.53 -27.16 -13.10
C ASP A 276 6.14 -25.69 -12.79
N ALA A 277 5.95 -25.31 -11.53
CA ALA A 277 5.49 -23.95 -11.18
C ALA A 277 6.58 -22.87 -11.37
N LEU A 278 7.85 -23.24 -11.23
CA LEU A 278 8.98 -22.32 -11.38
C LEU A 278 9.29 -22.05 -12.87
N ALA A 279 9.16 -23.09 -13.71
CA ALA A 279 9.36 -22.98 -15.15
C ALA A 279 8.28 -22.12 -15.83
N GLU A 280 7.03 -22.20 -15.37
CA GLU A 280 5.94 -21.34 -15.85
C GLU A 280 6.13 -19.86 -15.42
N MET A 281 6.63 -19.61 -14.20
CA MET A 281 6.95 -18.26 -13.73
C MET A 281 8.16 -17.64 -14.44
N GLU A 282 9.16 -18.44 -14.83
CA GLU A 282 10.31 -17.99 -15.61
C GLU A 282 9.94 -17.73 -17.08
N ALA A 283 9.05 -18.53 -17.66
CA ALA A 283 8.51 -18.30 -19.00
C ALA A 283 7.71 -16.98 -19.09
N MET A 284 6.93 -16.65 -18.05
CA MET A 284 6.21 -15.39 -17.93
C MET A 284 7.16 -14.18 -17.75
N HIS A 285 8.19 -14.31 -16.92
CA HIS A 285 9.22 -13.27 -16.76
C HIS A 285 10.05 -13.02 -18.02
N LYS A 286 10.25 -14.04 -18.85
CA LYS A 286 10.95 -13.91 -20.13
C LYS A 286 10.09 -13.23 -21.19
N CYS A 287 8.80 -13.56 -21.26
CA CYS A 287 7.85 -12.89 -22.17
C CYS A 287 7.72 -11.38 -21.90
N CYS A 288 7.86 -10.95 -20.63
CA CYS A 288 7.83 -9.55 -20.25
C CYS A 288 9.13 -8.77 -20.54
N LYS A 289 10.24 -9.42 -20.87
CA LYS A 289 11.54 -8.77 -21.15
C LYS A 289 11.77 -8.47 -22.64
N ASP A 290 11.02 -9.09 -23.53
CA ASP A 290 11.28 -9.04 -24.98
C ASP A 290 10.35 -8.09 -25.76
N ILE A 291 9.70 -7.11 -25.11
CA ILE A 291 8.90 -6.08 -25.79
C ILE A 291 9.52 -4.72 -25.53
N ASP A 292 10.50 -4.39 -26.37
CA ASP A 292 11.04 -3.05 -26.54
C ASP A 292 10.14 -2.30 -27.55
N GLU A 293 9.02 -1.77 -27.08
CA GLU A 293 8.27 -0.75 -27.81
C GLU A 293 7.79 0.34 -26.85
N ASN A 294 8.03 1.60 -27.23
CA ASN A 294 7.51 2.78 -26.55
C ASN A 294 5.97 2.76 -26.59
N VAL A 295 5.33 2.42 -25.48
CA VAL A 295 3.87 2.51 -25.36
C VAL A 295 3.53 3.69 -24.45
N GLU A 296 2.96 4.72 -25.05
CA GLU A 296 2.34 5.86 -24.38
C GLU A 296 1.42 5.35 -23.27
N SER A 297 1.57 5.91 -22.07
CA SER A 297 0.67 5.67 -20.96
C SER A 297 -0.76 6.03 -21.39
N ILE A 298 -1.61 5.02 -21.66
CA ILE A 298 -3.04 5.24 -21.75
C ILE A 298 -3.51 5.51 -20.32
N THR A 299 -3.50 6.78 -19.95
CA THR A 299 -4.16 7.25 -18.74
C THR A 299 -5.65 7.03 -18.91
N LEU A 300 -6.32 6.46 -17.91
CA LEU A 300 -7.74 6.71 -17.65
C LEU A 300 -7.95 8.17 -17.16
N GLY A 301 -7.14 9.10 -17.68
CA GLY A 301 -7.04 10.50 -17.27
C GLY A 301 -8.33 11.28 -17.53
N GLU A 302 -9.22 10.77 -18.38
CA GLU A 302 -10.56 11.30 -18.52
C GLU A 302 -11.42 11.09 -17.25
N PHE A 303 -11.22 9.99 -16.52
CA PHE A 303 -11.98 9.63 -15.30
C PHE A 303 -11.37 10.16 -14.00
N GLY A 304 -10.12 10.63 -14.03
CA GLY A 304 -9.42 11.11 -12.83
C GLY A 304 -8.88 9.99 -11.93
N LEU A 305 -8.51 8.85 -12.52
CA LEU A 305 -7.89 7.71 -11.82
C LEU A 305 -6.44 7.53 -12.30
N GLU A 306 -5.52 7.31 -11.36
CA GLU A 306 -4.10 7.01 -11.65
C GLU A 306 -3.89 5.49 -11.70
N ILE A 307 -4.03 4.92 -12.90
CA ILE A 307 -3.82 3.48 -13.16
C ILE A 307 -2.84 3.36 -14.32
N GLU A 308 -1.79 2.55 -14.13
CA GLU A 308 -0.80 2.30 -15.18
C GLU A 308 -1.40 1.48 -16.33
N GLY A 309 -1.23 1.96 -17.57
CA GLY A 309 -1.80 1.30 -18.76
C GLY A 309 -1.36 -0.16 -18.93
N ARG A 310 -0.17 -0.54 -18.44
CA ARG A 310 0.32 -1.94 -18.49
C ARG A 310 -0.52 -2.93 -17.66
N LEU A 311 -1.30 -2.43 -16.69
CA LEU A 311 -2.21 -3.23 -15.86
C LEU A 311 -3.57 -3.44 -16.52
N MET A 312 -3.83 -2.74 -17.62
CA MET A 312 -5.09 -2.79 -18.35
C MET A 312 -4.91 -3.60 -19.64
N ASP A 313 -6.01 -4.18 -20.11
CA ASP A 313 -6.07 -4.89 -21.38
C ASP A 313 -7.26 -4.38 -22.21
N PRO A 314 -7.06 -3.32 -23.01
CA PRO A 314 -8.12 -2.69 -23.79
C PRO A 314 -8.82 -3.63 -24.78
N ARG A 315 -8.20 -4.77 -25.12
CA ARG A 315 -8.83 -5.80 -25.97
C ARG A 315 -10.12 -6.35 -25.36
N TRP A 316 -10.27 -6.24 -24.04
CA TRP A 316 -11.41 -6.73 -23.27
C TRP A 316 -12.34 -5.63 -22.77
N ASP A 317 -12.13 -4.39 -23.20
CA ASP A 317 -13.03 -3.28 -22.90
C ASP A 317 -14.41 -3.55 -23.53
N LYS A 318 -15.45 -3.20 -22.78
CA LYS A 318 -16.84 -3.38 -23.23
C LYS A 318 -17.68 -2.19 -22.84
N ASN A 319 -18.50 -1.72 -23.77
CA ASN A 319 -19.56 -0.76 -23.48
C ASN A 319 -20.87 -1.52 -23.36
N TYR A 320 -21.54 -1.49 -22.21
CA TYR A 320 -22.83 -2.18 -22.02
C TYR A 320 -23.98 -1.17 -22.13
N VAL A 321 -24.79 -1.30 -23.16
CA VAL A 321 -25.85 -0.33 -23.46
C VAL A 321 -27.20 -0.75 -22.85
N TRP A 322 -28.13 0.20 -22.74
CA TRP A 322 -29.43 -0.04 -22.08
C TRP A 322 -30.42 -0.88 -22.88
N SER A 323 -30.22 -1.00 -24.20
CA SER A 323 -31.13 -1.74 -25.06
C SER A 323 -30.42 -2.22 -26.32
N SER A 324 -30.94 -3.29 -26.93
CA SER A 324 -30.49 -3.81 -28.22
C SER A 324 -30.60 -2.81 -29.38
N LYS A 325 -31.30 -1.69 -29.20
CA LYS A 325 -31.43 -0.63 -30.21
C LYS A 325 -30.21 0.29 -30.28
N ASP A 326 -29.37 0.28 -29.25
CA ASP A 326 -28.15 1.08 -29.21
C ASP A 326 -27.00 0.25 -29.80
N SER A 327 -26.51 0.64 -30.97
CA SER A 327 -25.41 -0.04 -31.65
C SER A 327 -24.03 0.32 -31.11
N ALA A 328 -23.93 1.25 -30.14
CA ALA A 328 -22.66 1.70 -29.58
C ALA A 328 -22.06 0.72 -28.55
N GLY A 329 -22.69 -0.41 -28.28
CA GLY A 329 -22.18 -1.41 -27.34
C GLY A 329 -22.95 -2.72 -27.31
N GLU A 330 -22.66 -3.53 -26.29
CA GLU A 330 -23.24 -4.85 -26.09
C GLU A 330 -24.49 -4.78 -25.21
N TYR A 331 -25.50 -5.59 -25.57
CA TYR A 331 -26.69 -5.82 -24.78
C TYR A 331 -27.17 -7.26 -24.95
N TRP A 332 -27.70 -7.84 -23.89
CA TRP A 332 -28.46 -9.09 -23.97
C TRP A 332 -29.60 -9.08 -22.95
N GLU A 333 -30.74 -9.64 -23.35
CA GLU A 333 -31.96 -9.62 -22.55
C GLU A 333 -32.00 -10.76 -21.52
N ASN A 334 -31.67 -11.98 -21.94
CA ASN A 334 -31.72 -13.16 -21.08
C ASN A 334 -30.38 -13.39 -20.36
N PRO A 335 -30.38 -13.77 -19.06
CA PRO A 335 -29.15 -14.00 -18.32
C PRO A 335 -28.32 -15.11 -18.96
N ARG A 336 -27.00 -14.92 -18.96
CA ARG A 336 -26.06 -15.97 -19.35
C ARG A 336 -25.75 -16.83 -18.13
N ASN A 337 -25.49 -18.12 -18.34
CA ASN A 337 -24.97 -18.96 -17.26
C ASN A 337 -23.46 -18.72 -17.12
N GLN A 338 -23.04 -18.30 -15.94
CA GLN A 338 -21.63 -18.10 -15.62
C GLN A 338 -21.30 -18.82 -14.31
N GLY A 339 -20.59 -19.95 -14.42
CA GLY A 339 -20.24 -20.80 -13.28
C GLY A 339 -21.43 -21.39 -12.52
N GLY A 340 -22.57 -21.61 -13.20
CA GLY A 340 -23.79 -22.14 -12.59
C GLY A 340 -24.71 -21.09 -11.97
N LYS A 341 -24.42 -19.79 -12.15
CA LYS A 341 -25.23 -18.67 -11.66
C LYS A 341 -25.59 -17.71 -12.80
N PRO A 342 -26.75 -17.02 -12.72
CA PRO A 342 -27.16 -16.09 -13.77
C PRO A 342 -26.26 -14.84 -13.78
N TYR A 343 -25.86 -14.44 -14.98
CA TYR A 343 -25.11 -13.22 -15.26
C TYR A 343 -25.92 -12.34 -16.22
N TYR A 344 -26.48 -11.27 -15.67
CA TYR A 344 -27.28 -10.29 -16.40
C TYR A 344 -26.39 -9.23 -17.04
N CYS A 345 -26.89 -8.61 -18.11
CA CYS A 345 -26.19 -7.51 -18.77
C CYS A 345 -26.01 -6.33 -17.81
N PRO A 346 -24.77 -5.87 -17.52
CA PRO A 346 -24.54 -4.70 -16.68
C PRO A 346 -24.78 -3.40 -17.46
N SER A 347 -26.00 -3.25 -17.98
CA SER A 347 -26.41 -2.15 -18.83
C SER A 347 -26.13 -0.79 -18.18
N GLY A 348 -25.60 0.16 -18.96
CA GLY A 348 -25.22 1.49 -18.49
C GLY A 348 -23.82 1.59 -17.89
N TRP A 349 -23.04 0.51 -17.92
CA TRP A 349 -21.66 0.49 -17.44
C TRP A 349 -20.70 0.27 -18.60
N LYS A 350 -19.49 0.83 -18.48
CA LYS A 350 -18.35 0.53 -19.35
C LYS A 350 -17.34 -0.28 -18.56
N ARG A 351 -16.92 -1.43 -19.07
CA ARG A 351 -15.82 -2.20 -18.52
C ARG A 351 -14.52 -1.79 -19.17
N PHE A 352 -13.53 -1.55 -18.33
CA PHE A 352 -12.12 -1.53 -18.70
C PHE A 352 -11.49 -2.86 -18.29
N GLY A 353 -10.92 -3.58 -19.24
CA GLY A 353 -10.31 -4.90 -19.00
C GLY A 353 -9.05 -4.78 -18.14
N ILE A 354 -8.91 -5.63 -17.12
CA ILE A 354 -7.69 -5.71 -16.31
C ILE A 354 -6.84 -6.86 -16.87
N LYS A 355 -5.54 -6.63 -17.04
CA LYS A 355 -4.60 -7.62 -17.59
C LYS A 355 -4.29 -8.69 -16.54
N VAL A 356 -5.06 -9.79 -16.57
CA VAL A 356 -4.93 -10.92 -15.65
C VAL A 356 -4.54 -12.25 -16.33
N ALA A 357 -4.53 -12.28 -17.66
CA ALA A 357 -4.11 -13.42 -18.48
C ALA A 357 -3.46 -12.91 -19.77
N THR A 358 -2.68 -13.77 -20.43
CA THR A 358 -2.04 -13.46 -21.72
C THR A 358 -3.07 -13.36 -22.85
N ASP A 359 -4.06 -14.25 -22.84
CA ASP A 359 -5.17 -14.29 -23.77
C ASP A 359 -6.48 -14.81 -23.14
N GLY A 360 -7.54 -14.85 -23.96
CA GLY A 360 -8.86 -15.30 -23.52
C GLY A 360 -8.94 -16.81 -23.25
N LYS A 361 -8.10 -17.63 -23.93
CA LYS A 361 -8.10 -19.08 -23.72
C LYS A 361 -7.53 -19.40 -22.34
N GLU A 362 -6.44 -18.74 -21.96
CA GLU A 362 -5.86 -18.85 -20.61
C GLU A 362 -6.86 -18.38 -19.55
N PHE A 363 -7.51 -17.23 -19.78
CA PHE A 363 -8.52 -16.70 -18.87
C PHE A 363 -9.67 -17.70 -18.65
N ASP A 364 -10.24 -18.23 -19.73
CA ASP A 364 -11.36 -19.17 -19.67
C ASP A 364 -10.96 -20.52 -19.09
N ALA A 365 -9.73 -20.99 -19.35
CA ALA A 365 -9.20 -22.22 -18.75
C ALA A 365 -9.11 -22.12 -17.22
N LYS A 366 -8.67 -20.96 -16.70
CA LYS A 366 -8.51 -20.73 -15.26
C LYS A 366 -9.83 -20.38 -14.56
N TRP A 367 -10.62 -19.49 -15.16
CA TRP A 367 -11.75 -18.84 -14.49
C TRP A 367 -13.05 -18.83 -15.30
N GLY A 368 -13.10 -19.46 -16.47
CA GLY A 368 -14.29 -19.50 -17.34
C GLY A 368 -15.49 -20.19 -16.69
N ASN A 369 -15.26 -21.09 -15.74
CA ASN A 369 -16.30 -21.78 -14.96
C ASN A 369 -16.60 -21.12 -13.60
N TRP A 370 -16.00 -19.96 -13.30
CA TRP A 370 -16.25 -19.23 -12.06
C TRP A 370 -17.43 -18.27 -12.20
N ASN A 371 -18.06 -17.89 -11.11
CA ASN A 371 -19.22 -16.99 -11.12
C ASN A 371 -18.79 -15.53 -11.42
N THR A 372 -19.59 -14.77 -12.17
CA THR A 372 -19.41 -13.30 -12.22
C THR A 372 -20.01 -12.69 -10.96
N THR A 373 -19.25 -11.83 -10.29
CA THR A 373 -19.74 -10.97 -9.21
C THR A 373 -19.17 -9.56 -9.34
N TYR A 374 -19.59 -8.67 -8.44
CA TYR A 374 -19.14 -7.30 -8.34
C TYR A 374 -18.71 -6.97 -6.92
N HIS A 375 -17.74 -6.07 -6.80
CA HIS A 375 -17.26 -5.53 -5.54
C HIS A 375 -17.24 -4.01 -5.59
N GLY A 376 -18.01 -3.35 -4.72
CA GLY A 376 -18.02 -1.89 -4.60
C GLY A 376 -16.77 -1.37 -3.92
N THR A 377 -16.19 -0.28 -4.42
CA THR A 377 -15.06 0.41 -3.80
C THR A 377 -15.00 1.88 -4.22
N SER A 378 -14.45 2.74 -3.36
CA SER A 378 -14.15 4.12 -3.73
C SER A 378 -13.07 4.14 -4.83
N GLY A 379 -13.16 5.09 -5.76
CA GLY A 379 -12.24 5.18 -6.89
C GLY A 379 -10.76 5.28 -6.50
N GLU A 380 -10.46 5.93 -5.37
CA GLU A 380 -9.13 6.04 -4.77
C GLU A 380 -8.43 4.69 -4.52
N PHE A 381 -9.18 3.61 -4.25
CA PHE A 381 -8.62 2.30 -3.98
C PHE A 381 -8.43 1.46 -5.24
N ALA A 382 -8.85 1.94 -6.42
CA ALA A 382 -8.85 1.15 -7.65
C ALA A 382 -7.44 0.65 -8.02
N SER A 383 -6.43 1.52 -7.96
CA SER A 383 -5.04 1.16 -8.27
C SER A 383 -4.50 0.10 -7.30
N SER A 384 -4.76 0.26 -6.00
CA SER A 384 -4.41 -0.74 -5.00
C SER A 384 -5.13 -2.07 -5.25
N ILE A 385 -6.41 -2.08 -5.59
CA ILE A 385 -7.14 -3.34 -5.83
C ILE A 385 -6.68 -4.05 -7.12
N ILE A 386 -6.32 -3.29 -8.17
CA ILE A 386 -5.80 -3.89 -9.41
C ILE A 386 -4.43 -4.54 -9.17
N THR A 387 -3.55 -3.84 -8.47
CA THR A 387 -2.18 -4.32 -8.20
C THR A 387 -2.12 -5.37 -7.09
N SER A 388 -3.07 -5.29 -6.15
CA SER A 388 -3.00 -5.96 -4.85
C SER A 388 -4.30 -6.68 -4.48
N GLY A 389 -5.19 -6.96 -5.44
CA GLY A 389 -6.42 -7.74 -5.25
C GLY A 389 -7.37 -7.19 -4.17
N LEU A 390 -8.37 -8.00 -3.79
CA LEU A 390 -9.33 -7.64 -2.75
C LEU A 390 -8.76 -7.94 -1.35
N LYS A 391 -8.78 -6.95 -0.47
CA LYS A 391 -8.37 -7.08 0.93
C LYS A 391 -9.50 -7.67 1.78
N VAL A 392 -9.19 -8.71 2.55
CA VAL A 392 -10.10 -9.27 3.55
C VAL A 392 -10.41 -8.24 4.65
N ARG A 393 -11.65 -8.21 5.12
CA ARG A 393 -12.10 -7.36 6.22
C ARG A 393 -12.42 -8.22 7.43
N MET A 394 -12.01 -7.74 8.60
CA MET A 394 -12.28 -8.35 9.91
C MET A 394 -13.54 -7.77 10.58
N ARG A 395 -14.12 -6.73 9.97
CA ARG A 395 -15.34 -6.05 10.40
C ARG A 395 -16.31 -6.00 9.23
N GLY A 396 -17.60 -6.14 9.52
CA GLY A 396 -18.67 -6.17 8.52
C GLY A 396 -19.94 -6.82 9.09
N CYS A 397 -20.98 -6.90 8.28
CA CYS A 397 -22.25 -7.55 8.62
C CYS A 397 -22.14 -9.08 8.70
N TYR A 398 -23.16 -9.73 9.27
CA TYR A 398 -23.35 -11.19 9.34
C TYR A 398 -22.35 -12.02 10.17
N TYR A 399 -21.15 -11.50 10.48
CA TYR A 399 -20.14 -12.22 11.25
C TYR A 399 -19.55 -11.37 12.36
N ALA A 400 -19.19 -12.03 13.46
CA ALA A 400 -18.47 -11.42 14.57
C ALA A 400 -17.20 -10.69 14.10
N LYS A 401 -16.79 -9.67 14.86
CA LYS A 401 -15.50 -9.00 14.65
C LYS A 401 -14.39 -10.05 14.77
N GLY A 402 -13.47 -10.06 13.82
CA GLY A 402 -12.32 -10.97 13.82
C GLY A 402 -12.38 -12.13 12.83
N ILE A 403 -13.49 -12.33 12.11
CA ILE A 403 -13.52 -13.33 11.02
C ILE A 403 -13.08 -12.64 9.71
N PRO A 404 -12.02 -13.09 9.03
CA PRO A 404 -11.59 -12.51 7.75
C PRO A 404 -12.56 -12.90 6.61
N ARG A 405 -13.09 -11.92 5.89
CA ARG A 405 -13.96 -12.16 4.72
C ARG A 405 -13.90 -11.06 3.65
N VAL A 406 -14.33 -11.39 2.44
CA VAL A 406 -14.65 -10.45 1.36
C VAL A 406 -16.14 -10.56 1.06
N TYR A 407 -16.79 -9.43 0.79
CA TYR A 407 -18.18 -9.36 0.36
C TYR A 407 -18.23 -8.99 -1.12
N VAL A 408 -18.92 -9.80 -1.91
CA VAL A 408 -19.21 -9.52 -3.32
C VAL A 408 -20.71 -9.70 -3.56
N SER A 409 -21.21 -9.21 -4.69
CA SER A 409 -22.62 -9.33 -5.04
C SER A 409 -22.78 -9.77 -6.49
N PRO A 410 -23.79 -10.57 -6.85
CA PRO A 410 -24.12 -10.80 -8.25
C PRO A 410 -24.76 -9.55 -8.89
N SER A 411 -25.26 -8.61 -8.08
CA SER A 411 -25.84 -7.35 -8.54
C SER A 411 -24.80 -6.22 -8.59
N ILE A 412 -24.62 -5.66 -9.78
CA ILE A 412 -23.82 -4.45 -9.96
C ILE A 412 -24.48 -3.24 -9.31
N GLU A 413 -25.81 -3.17 -9.31
CA GLU A 413 -26.57 -2.05 -8.75
C GLU A 413 -26.57 -2.03 -7.22
N TYR A 414 -26.56 -3.20 -6.57
CA TYR A 414 -26.29 -3.31 -5.14
C TYR A 414 -24.85 -2.88 -4.79
N SER A 415 -23.87 -3.35 -5.59
CA SER A 415 -22.45 -3.02 -5.39
C SER A 415 -22.14 -1.54 -5.64
N ALA A 416 -22.97 -0.85 -6.42
CA ALA A 416 -22.82 0.56 -6.75
C ALA A 416 -23.33 1.52 -5.65
N HIS A 417 -23.82 1.01 -4.52
CA HIS A 417 -24.30 1.86 -3.43
C HIS A 417 -23.17 2.75 -2.85
N PRO A 418 -23.43 4.04 -2.54
CA PRO A 418 -22.38 4.99 -2.11
C PRO A 418 -21.62 4.61 -0.84
N ARG A 419 -22.18 3.74 0.01
CA ARG A 419 -21.48 3.17 1.18
C ARG A 419 -20.17 2.46 0.80
N HIS A 420 -20.10 1.91 -0.41
CA HIS A 420 -18.92 1.19 -0.89
C HIS A 420 -18.38 1.75 -2.20
N ALA A 421 -19.23 2.20 -3.13
CA ALA A 421 -18.84 2.73 -4.42
C ALA A 421 -19.20 4.23 -4.52
N TYR A 422 -18.50 5.05 -3.74
CA TYR A 422 -18.80 6.47 -3.62
C TYR A 422 -18.67 7.19 -4.98
N PRO A 423 -19.71 7.90 -5.45
CA PRO A 423 -19.62 8.68 -6.68
C PRO A 423 -18.66 9.86 -6.56
N TRP A 424 -17.94 10.16 -7.63
CA TRP A 424 -17.17 11.40 -7.73
C TRP A 424 -17.57 12.18 -8.98
N LYS A 425 -17.21 13.46 -9.06
CA LYS A 425 -17.52 14.31 -10.21
C LYS A 425 -16.27 15.00 -10.75
N LYS A 426 -16.27 15.27 -12.05
CA LYS A 426 -15.24 16.06 -12.72
C LYS A 426 -15.89 17.07 -13.64
N THR A 427 -15.38 18.29 -13.63
CA THR A 427 -15.75 19.32 -14.61
C THR A 427 -14.87 19.13 -15.85
N THR A 428 -15.51 18.90 -16.99
CA THR A 428 -14.84 18.76 -18.29
C THR A 428 -14.33 20.12 -18.78
N LYS A 429 -13.47 20.11 -19.81
CA LYS A 429 -12.89 21.34 -20.40
C LYS A 429 -13.96 22.30 -20.95
N ASN A 430 -15.13 21.81 -21.32
CA ASN A 430 -16.28 22.59 -21.79
C ASN A 430 -17.23 23.03 -20.64
N GLY A 431 -16.85 22.83 -19.37
CA GLY A 431 -17.62 23.27 -18.21
C GLY A 431 -18.77 22.34 -17.79
N GLU A 432 -18.93 21.18 -18.43
CA GLU A 432 -19.94 20.19 -18.02
C GLU A 432 -19.45 19.40 -16.81
N THR A 433 -20.31 19.20 -15.81
CA THR A 433 -20.01 18.30 -14.68
C THR A 433 -20.46 16.89 -15.04
N ILE A 434 -19.52 15.94 -15.01
CA ILE A 434 -19.80 14.51 -15.19
C ILE A 434 -19.57 13.79 -13.88
N TRP A 435 -20.52 12.94 -13.50
CA TRP A 435 -20.46 12.05 -12.36
C TRP A 435 -19.98 10.66 -12.78
N TYR A 436 -19.21 10.04 -11.91
CA TYR A 436 -18.58 8.75 -12.12
C TYR A 436 -18.85 7.83 -10.93
N GLN A 437 -18.92 6.53 -11.20
CA GLN A 437 -18.91 5.47 -10.20
C GLN A 437 -18.05 4.32 -10.66
N LEU A 438 -17.46 3.61 -9.70
CA LEU A 438 -16.57 2.48 -9.93
C LEU A 438 -17.02 1.27 -9.12
N VAL A 439 -17.07 0.12 -9.78
CA VAL A 439 -17.14 -1.19 -9.12
C VAL A 439 -16.22 -2.18 -9.86
N PHE A 440 -15.65 -3.13 -9.15
CA PHE A 440 -14.86 -4.19 -9.78
C PHE A 440 -15.75 -5.34 -10.23
N GLN A 441 -15.60 -5.78 -11.47
CA GLN A 441 -16.12 -7.05 -11.96
C GLN A 441 -15.13 -8.17 -11.63
N CYS A 442 -15.63 -9.21 -10.97
CA CYS A 442 -14.85 -10.29 -10.40
C CYS A 442 -15.30 -11.66 -10.93
N ARG A 443 -14.37 -12.62 -11.01
CA ARG A 443 -14.68 -14.05 -11.07
C ARG A 443 -14.52 -14.63 -9.68
N VAL A 444 -15.49 -15.42 -9.20
CA VAL A 444 -15.44 -16.09 -7.89
C VAL A 444 -15.52 -17.60 -8.07
N ASN A 445 -14.60 -18.32 -7.44
CA ASN A 445 -14.59 -19.77 -7.42
C ASN A 445 -15.87 -20.28 -6.73
N PRO A 446 -16.73 -21.06 -7.39
CA PRO A 446 -18.00 -21.51 -6.81
C PRO A 446 -17.81 -22.28 -5.50
N ARG A 447 -16.68 -22.97 -5.34
CA ARG A 447 -16.34 -23.72 -4.12
C ARG A 447 -15.93 -22.84 -2.94
N SER A 448 -15.58 -21.57 -3.20
CA SER A 448 -15.13 -20.61 -2.19
C SER A 448 -16.27 -19.78 -1.59
N ILE A 449 -17.47 -19.83 -2.19
CA ILE A 449 -18.65 -19.15 -1.68
C ILE A 449 -19.07 -19.84 -0.40
N HIS A 450 -18.74 -19.21 0.73
CA HIS A 450 -19.05 -19.76 2.04
C HIS A 450 -20.53 -19.58 2.37
N ASP A 451 -21.07 -18.42 2.02
CA ASP A 451 -22.45 -18.07 2.36
C ASP A 451 -23.06 -17.07 1.38
N ILE A 452 -24.38 -17.11 1.25
CA ILE A 452 -25.20 -16.17 0.49
C ILE A 452 -26.25 -15.63 1.45
N ARG A 453 -26.23 -14.31 1.64
CA ARG A 453 -27.02 -13.61 2.64
C ARG A 453 -27.87 -12.50 2.01
N PRO A 454 -28.92 -12.05 2.75
CA PRO A 454 -29.70 -10.90 2.34
C PRO A 454 -28.89 -9.62 2.20
N GLU A 455 -29.53 -8.60 1.65
CA GLU A 455 -29.02 -7.24 1.60
C GLU A 455 -28.94 -6.58 2.99
N THR A 456 -28.04 -5.60 3.12
CA THR A 456 -27.77 -4.91 4.40
C THR A 456 -27.98 -3.40 4.37
N PHE A 457 -28.55 -2.86 3.29
CA PHE A 457 -28.60 -1.41 3.10
C PHE A 457 -29.99 -0.81 3.31
N LEU A 458 -31.06 -1.52 3.00
CA LEU A 458 -32.42 -0.98 3.18
C LEU A 458 -32.74 -0.80 4.66
N ASP A 459 -33.42 0.30 4.97
CA ASP A 459 -34.02 0.52 6.28
C ASP A 459 -35.06 -0.58 6.59
N ILE A 460 -35.29 -0.86 7.88
CA ILE A 460 -36.22 -1.89 8.33
C ILE A 460 -37.64 -1.69 7.76
N GLU A 461 -38.07 -0.44 7.62
CA GLU A 461 -39.40 -0.09 7.08
C GLU A 461 -39.53 -0.40 5.58
N TYR A 462 -38.40 -0.45 4.87
CA TYR A 462 -38.34 -0.59 3.42
C TYR A 462 -37.71 -1.90 2.95
N LYS A 463 -37.49 -2.90 3.81
CA LYS A 463 -36.88 -4.20 3.45
C LYS A 463 -37.51 -4.95 2.28
N LYS A 464 -38.75 -4.63 1.92
CA LYS A 464 -39.47 -5.21 0.77
C LYS A 464 -39.21 -4.47 -0.55
N LYS A 465 -38.50 -3.35 -0.56
CA LYS A 465 -38.18 -2.60 -1.78
C LYS A 465 -37.17 -3.38 -2.61
N VAL A 466 -37.48 -3.59 -3.88
CA VAL A 466 -36.59 -4.29 -4.82
C VAL A 466 -35.36 -3.43 -5.09
N ILE A 467 -34.16 -3.96 -4.81
CA ILE A 467 -32.88 -3.31 -5.10
C ILE A 467 -32.51 -3.48 -6.57
N ASP A 468 -32.56 -4.72 -7.06
CA ASP A 468 -32.24 -5.08 -8.44
C ASP A 468 -33.33 -6.03 -8.93
N PRO A 469 -34.03 -5.75 -10.05
CA PRO A 469 -35.10 -6.60 -10.55
C PRO A 469 -34.61 -8.00 -10.99
N ASN A 470 -33.30 -8.20 -11.14
CA ASN A 470 -32.73 -9.47 -11.57
C ASN A 470 -32.41 -10.43 -10.42
N PHE A 471 -32.43 -9.95 -9.17
CA PHE A 471 -31.99 -10.72 -8.00
C PHE A 471 -32.92 -10.50 -6.81
N GLU A 472 -33.18 -11.57 -6.05
CA GLU A 472 -33.95 -11.45 -4.83
C GLU A 472 -33.11 -10.77 -3.72
N ASN A 473 -33.75 -9.93 -2.89
CA ASN A 473 -33.05 -9.22 -1.82
C ASN A 473 -32.39 -10.17 -0.79
N ASN A 474 -32.79 -11.44 -0.75
CA ASN A 474 -32.24 -12.44 0.17
C ASN A 474 -30.93 -13.09 -0.30
N GLU A 475 -30.45 -12.77 -1.52
CA GLU A 475 -29.26 -13.40 -2.13
C GLU A 475 -28.20 -12.40 -2.63
N LEU A 476 -28.24 -11.15 -2.17
CA LEU A 476 -27.40 -10.06 -2.68
C LEU A 476 -26.00 -9.98 -2.06
N VAL A 477 -25.73 -10.64 -0.93
CA VAL A 477 -24.42 -10.58 -0.25
C VAL A 477 -23.76 -11.95 -0.26
N TRP A 478 -22.74 -12.12 -1.09
CA TRP A 478 -21.95 -13.35 -1.17
C TRP A 478 -20.67 -13.18 -0.36
N ILE A 479 -20.42 -14.15 0.52
CA ILE A 479 -19.37 -14.06 1.53
C ILE A 479 -18.31 -15.09 1.22
N ILE A 480 -17.10 -14.60 0.98
CA ILE A 480 -15.92 -15.43 0.71
C ILE A 480 -15.03 -15.33 1.94
N LEU A 481 -14.79 -16.45 2.62
CA LEU A 481 -13.89 -16.45 3.77
C LEU A 481 -12.45 -16.32 3.30
N GLY A 482 -11.68 -15.53 4.03
CA GLY A 482 -10.24 -15.44 3.85
C GLY A 482 -9.50 -16.02 5.05
N ARG A 483 -8.20 -15.74 5.13
CA ARG A 483 -7.40 -15.93 6.34
C ARG A 483 -6.86 -14.57 6.77
N GLU A 484 -6.54 -14.41 8.04
CA GLU A 484 -6.06 -13.13 8.60
C GLU A 484 -4.72 -12.69 7.97
N ASP A 485 -3.97 -13.64 7.41
CA ASP A 485 -2.72 -13.48 6.66
C ASP A 485 -2.88 -13.57 5.13
N GLN A 486 -4.10 -13.74 4.63
CA GLN A 486 -4.40 -13.77 3.20
C GLN A 486 -4.73 -12.36 2.72
N GLU A 487 -3.70 -11.61 2.37
CA GLU A 487 -3.85 -10.59 1.32
C GLU A 487 -4.07 -11.36 0.00
N PHE A 488 -4.87 -10.84 -0.92
CA PHE A 488 -5.14 -11.45 -2.25
C PHE A 488 -5.97 -12.74 -2.21
N THR A 489 -7.25 -12.66 -2.56
CA THR A 489 -8.04 -13.86 -2.82
C THR A 489 -7.82 -14.42 -4.23
N GLN A 490 -6.64 -14.37 -4.87
CA GLN A 490 -6.48 -14.84 -6.27
C GLN A 490 -6.93 -16.30 -6.50
N ASP A 491 -6.80 -17.16 -5.49
CA ASP A 491 -7.25 -18.56 -5.53
C ASP A 491 -8.78 -18.73 -5.50
N ASN A 492 -9.50 -17.70 -5.05
CA ASN A 492 -10.95 -17.73 -4.79
C ASN A 492 -11.73 -16.64 -5.53
N ILE A 493 -11.09 -15.51 -5.86
CA ILE A 493 -11.64 -14.32 -6.49
C ILE A 493 -10.55 -13.63 -7.33
N ILE A 494 -10.86 -13.28 -8.57
CA ILE A 494 -9.99 -12.44 -9.39
C ILE A 494 -10.78 -11.24 -9.94
N CYS A 495 -10.28 -10.03 -9.74
CA CYS A 495 -10.80 -8.82 -10.39
C CYS A 495 -10.26 -8.76 -11.81
N TYR A 496 -11.14 -8.78 -12.80
CA TYR A 496 -10.74 -8.83 -14.22
C TYR A 496 -11.35 -7.69 -15.05
N GLY A 497 -12.24 -6.89 -14.46
CA GLY A 497 -12.79 -5.70 -15.09
C GLY A 497 -13.00 -4.58 -14.08
N MET A 498 -12.68 -3.36 -14.48
CA MET A 498 -13.07 -2.16 -13.77
C MET A 498 -14.31 -1.57 -14.46
N MET A 499 -15.44 -1.58 -13.78
CA MET A 499 -16.71 -1.10 -14.32
C MET A 499 -16.90 0.36 -13.94
N ILE A 500 -17.07 1.23 -14.93
CA ILE A 500 -17.30 2.66 -14.76
C ILE A 500 -18.67 3.03 -15.30
N ARG A 501 -19.45 3.76 -14.49
CA ARG A 501 -20.70 4.39 -14.92
C ARG A 501 -20.52 5.90 -14.95
N THR A 502 -20.89 6.52 -16.06
CA THR A 502 -20.83 7.99 -16.25
C THR A 502 -22.23 8.58 -16.36
N SER A 503 -22.47 9.75 -15.78
CA SER A 503 -23.76 10.45 -15.85
C SER A 503 -23.58 11.98 -15.80
N LYS A 504 -24.49 12.74 -16.43
CA LYS A 504 -24.52 14.21 -16.30
C LYS A 504 -25.13 14.68 -14.97
N THR A 505 -25.88 13.80 -14.29
CA THR A 505 -26.51 14.06 -12.99
C THR A 505 -25.98 13.11 -11.93
N HIS A 506 -26.15 13.49 -10.65
CA HIS A 506 -25.75 12.64 -9.53
C HIS A 506 -26.38 11.23 -9.67
N PRO A 507 -25.64 10.13 -9.47
CA PRO A 507 -26.14 8.79 -9.74
C PRO A 507 -27.40 8.39 -8.97
N LYS A 508 -27.64 8.94 -7.78
CA LYS A 508 -28.91 8.82 -7.03
C LYS A 508 -30.18 9.11 -7.86
N THR A 509 -30.06 9.93 -8.91
CA THR A 509 -31.19 10.28 -9.79
C THR A 509 -31.44 9.27 -10.89
N LEU A 510 -30.52 8.33 -11.11
CA LEU A 510 -30.65 7.29 -12.12
C LEU A 510 -31.68 6.25 -11.68
N LYS A 511 -32.47 5.75 -12.64
CA LYS A 511 -33.52 4.75 -12.40
C LYS A 511 -33.02 3.52 -11.60
N PRO A 512 -31.84 2.93 -11.90
CA PRO A 512 -31.31 1.79 -11.14
C PRO A 512 -30.92 2.11 -9.69
N SER A 513 -30.70 3.38 -9.37
CA SER A 513 -30.23 3.85 -8.06
C SER A 513 -31.33 4.49 -7.21
N LYS A 514 -32.57 4.55 -7.70
CA LYS A 514 -33.70 5.12 -6.96
C LYS A 514 -33.89 4.47 -5.58
N TRP A 515 -33.56 3.18 -5.44
CA TRP A 515 -33.74 2.49 -4.16
C TRP A 515 -32.86 3.05 -3.03
N TRP A 516 -31.82 3.83 -3.34
CA TRP A 516 -30.93 4.45 -2.35
C TRP A 516 -31.68 5.33 -1.35
N GLU A 517 -32.79 5.95 -1.75
CA GLU A 517 -33.65 6.78 -0.88
C GLU A 517 -34.27 6.00 0.29
N TYR A 518 -34.32 4.67 0.19
CA TYR A 518 -34.84 3.77 1.21
C TYR A 518 -33.75 3.11 2.07
N SER A 519 -32.50 3.54 1.92
CA SER A 519 -31.38 2.95 2.67
C SER A 519 -31.34 3.49 4.11
N ASP A 520 -30.93 2.63 5.05
CA ASP A 520 -30.75 2.99 6.45
C ASP A 520 -29.83 4.23 6.54
N PRO A 521 -30.23 5.30 7.26
CA PRO A 521 -29.44 6.52 7.39
C PRO A 521 -28.00 6.29 7.89
N HIS A 522 -27.73 5.22 8.65
CA HIS A 522 -26.39 4.85 9.11
C HIS A 522 -25.49 4.30 7.99
N CYS A 523 -26.05 4.00 6.82
CA CYS A 523 -25.28 3.65 5.62
C CYS A 523 -24.60 4.87 4.99
N TYR A 524 -24.98 6.09 5.39
CA TYR A 524 -24.44 7.35 4.91
C TYR A 524 -23.61 8.02 6.02
N THR A 525 -22.39 8.46 5.71
CA THR A 525 -21.54 9.21 6.66
C THR A 525 -22.06 10.64 6.82
N THR A 526 -21.56 11.38 7.83
CA THR A 526 -21.94 12.78 8.10
C THR A 526 -21.70 13.71 6.91
N ASP A 527 -20.68 13.44 6.09
CA ASP A 527 -20.39 14.23 4.89
C ASP A 527 -21.38 13.98 3.75
N MET A 528 -21.95 12.76 3.65
CA MET A 528 -22.99 12.44 2.66
C MET A 528 -24.32 13.16 2.94
N LYS A 529 -24.56 13.63 4.18
CA LYS A 529 -25.76 14.42 4.51
C LYS A 529 -25.65 15.86 3.99
N ASN A 530 -24.45 16.40 3.80
CA ASN A 530 -24.26 17.78 3.35
C ASN A 530 -24.41 17.94 1.82
N ASP A 531 -24.24 16.88 1.04
CA ASP A 531 -24.54 16.85 -0.42
C ASP A 531 -26.02 16.50 -0.72
N THR A 532 -26.87 16.42 0.32
CA THR A 532 -28.31 16.15 0.21
C THR A 532 -29.21 17.37 0.28
N SER A 533 -28.64 18.58 0.44
CA SER A 533 -29.39 19.85 0.33
C SER A 533 -29.34 20.46 -1.06
#